data_AF-A0A2D0LG40-F1
#
_entry.id   AF-A0A2D0LG40-F1
#
_cell.length_a   1.000
_cell.length_b   1.000
_cell.length_c   1.000
_cell.angle_alpha   90.00
_cell.angle_beta   90.00
_cell.angle_gamma   90.00
#
_symmetry.space_group_name_H-M   'P 1'
#
loop_
_entity.id
_entity.type
_entity.pdbx_description
1 polymer ?
#
loop_
_entity_poly.entity_id
_entity_poly.type
_entity_poly.pdbx_seq_one_letter_code
_entity_poly.pdbx_strand_id
1 'polypeptide(L)' 'MRHPIKNESVHIIGEAYSGDQGWIEGAFCVAEKLLQECFGLNWPNWLDDKYYLGR' A
#
# COMPACT_ATOMS: atom_id res chain seq x y z
N MET A 1 0.17 5.33 -2.61
CA MET A 1 0.81 4.75 -3.83
C MET A 1 0.67 5.69 -5.02
N ARG A 2 1.56 5.59 -6.02
CA ARG A 2 1.46 6.34 -7.28
C ARG A 2 1.61 5.41 -8.48
N HIS A 3 0.83 5.66 -9.52
CA HIS A 3 0.91 4.98 -10.80
C HIS A 3 1.13 6.03 -11.90
N PRO A 4 2.37 6.50 -12.09
CA PRO A 4 2.65 7.70 -12.89
C PRO A 4 2.50 7.49 -14.40
N ILE A 5 2.66 6.25 -14.88
CA ILE A 5 2.59 5.91 -16.31
C ILE A 5 1.42 4.94 -16.51
N LYS A 6 0.26 5.47 -16.92
CA LYS A 6 -1.04 4.74 -16.96
C LYS A 6 -1.06 3.43 -17.76
N ASN A 7 -0.14 3.26 -18.70
CA ASN A 7 -0.12 2.11 -19.61
C ASN A 7 0.97 1.09 -19.27
N GLU A 8 1.68 1.27 -18.16
CA GLU A 8 2.75 0.39 -17.70
C GLU A 8 2.33 -0.33 -16.42
N SER A 9 2.98 -1.45 -16.07
CA SER A 9 2.73 -2.10 -14.76
C SER A 9 3.70 -1.62 -13.68
N VAL A 10 4.02 -0.32 -13.68
CA VAL A 10 4.99 0.28 -12.76
C VAL A 10 4.29 1.14 -11.72
N HIS A 11 4.57 0.83 -10.46
CA HIS A 11 3.99 1.52 -9.31
C HIS A 11 5.08 2.00 -8.37
N ILE A 12 4.87 3.16 -7.77
CA ILE A 12 5.75 3.73 -6.75
C ILE A 12 5.03 3.65 -5.40
N ILE A 13 5.70 3.00 -4.46
CA ILE A 13 5.30 2.88 -3.06
C ILE A 13 6.41 3.40 -2.16
N GLY A 14 6.08 3.59 -0.89
CA GLY A 14 7.00 4.09 0.11
C GLY A 14 6.32 5.06 1.05
N GLU A 15 6.97 5.29 2.20
CA GLU A 15 6.48 6.15 3.27
C GLU A 15 6.18 7.57 2.77
N ALA A 16 7.03 8.13 1.91
CA ALA A 16 6.87 9.49 1.38
C ALA A 16 5.53 9.74 0.65
N TYR A 17 4.86 8.69 0.19
CA TYR A 17 3.54 8.75 -0.46
C TYR A 17 2.46 8.00 0.31
N SER A 18 2.63 7.90 1.63
CA SER A 18 1.71 7.31 2.59
C SER A 18 0.92 8.36 3.37
N GLY A 19 -0.09 7.89 4.12
CA GLY A 19 -0.86 8.72 5.05
C GLY A 19 -0.15 8.96 6.39
N ASP A 20 0.84 8.14 6.75
CA ASP A 20 1.60 8.22 8.01
C ASP A 20 3.07 8.48 7.73
N GLN A 21 3.35 9.68 7.23
CA GLN A 21 4.72 10.12 6.95
C GLN A 21 5.56 10.24 8.24
N GLY A 22 6.86 9.97 8.12
CA GLY A 22 7.81 9.89 9.21
C GLY A 22 7.86 8.52 9.90
N TRP A 23 7.01 7.57 9.50
CA TRP A 23 6.91 6.25 10.11
C TRP A 23 7.10 5.13 9.08
N ILE A 24 7.79 4.07 9.50
CA ILE A 24 7.97 2.86 8.69
C ILE A 24 6.60 2.25 8.31
N GLU A 25 5.64 2.33 9.23
CA GLU A 25 4.28 1.82 9.02
C GLU A 25 3.60 2.41 7.78
N GLY A 26 3.84 3.69 7.48
CA GLY A 26 3.35 4.32 6.26
C GLY A 26 3.81 3.59 4.99
N ALA A 27 5.05 3.10 4.96
CA ALA A 27 5.56 2.31 3.85
C ALA A 27 4.83 0.97 3.72
N PHE A 28 4.61 0.27 4.83
CA PHE A 28 3.93 -1.03 4.85
C PHE A 28 2.46 -0.91 4.44
N CYS A 29 1.72 0.05 5.01
CA CYS A 29 0.35 0.35 4.65
C CYS A 29 0.17 0.57 3.13
N VAL A 30 1.05 1.37 2.52
CA VAL A 30 1.00 1.64 1.08
C VAL A 30 1.37 0.42 0.23
N ALA A 31 2.31 -0.40 0.70
CA ALA A 31 2.68 -1.63 0.03
C ALA A 31 1.52 -2.64 0.03
N GLU A 32 0.90 -2.87 1.18
CA GLU A 32 -0.21 -3.81 1.34
C GLU A 32 -1.41 -3.39 0.50
N LYS A 33 -1.77 -2.11 0.50
CA LYS A 33 -2.82 -1.57 -0.38
C LYS A 33 -2.57 -1.86 -1.85
N LEU A 34 -1.33 -1.70 -2.32
CA LEU A 34 -0.99 -2.00 -3.70
C LEU A 34 -1.13 -3.49 -4.01
N LEU A 35 -0.72 -4.38 -3.10
CA LEU A 35 -0.89 -5.82 -3.28
C LEU A 35 -2.37 -6.20 -3.41
N GLN A 36 -3.24 -5.61 -2.59
CA GLN A 36 -4.67 -5.86 -2.62
C GLN A 36 -5.34 -5.24 -3.85
N GLU A 37 -5.10 -3.96 -4.13
CA GLU A 37 -5.80 -3.20 -5.17
C GLU A 37 -5.29 -3.49 -6.59
N CYS A 38 -3.98 -3.66 -6.77
CA CYS A 38 -3.37 -3.83 -8.10
C CYS A 38 -3.07 -5.29 -8.45
N PHE A 39 -2.76 -6.12 -7.46
CA PHE A 39 -2.42 -7.54 -7.67
C PHE A 39 -3.55 -8.48 -7.22
N GLY A 40 -4.60 -7.97 -6.59
CA GLY A 40 -5.76 -8.77 -6.18
C GLY A 40 -5.47 -9.78 -5.06
N LEU A 41 -4.44 -9.53 -4.25
CA LEU A 41 -4.15 -10.38 -3.11
C LEU A 41 -5.25 -10.25 -2.06
N ASN A 42 -5.59 -11.38 -1.42
CA ASN A 42 -6.53 -11.39 -0.32
C ASN A 42 -5.89 -10.79 0.95
N TRP A 43 -6.75 -10.34 1.87
CA TRP A 43 -6.33 -9.90 3.20
C TRP A 43 -5.43 -10.96 3.87
N PRO A 44 -4.28 -10.58 4.45
CA PRO A 44 -3.38 -11.54 5.09
C PRO A 44 -4.03 -12.14 6.33
N ASN A 45 -3.99 -13.48 6.47
CA ASN A 45 -4.62 -14.18 7.59
C ASN A 45 -4.02 -13.87 8.97
N TRP A 46 -2.81 -13.29 9.01
CA TRP A 46 -2.10 -12.90 10.22
C TRP A 46 -2.33 -11.45 10.61
N LEU A 47 -2.93 -10.65 9.73
CA LEU A 47 -3.19 -9.24 9.97
C LEU A 47 -4.62 -9.08 10.52
N ASP A 48 -4.77 -8.32 11.61
CA ASP A 48 -6.10 -8.03 12.19
C ASP A 48 -6.99 -7.40 11.11
N ASP A 49 -8.20 -7.92 10.90
CA ASP A 49 -9.17 -7.38 9.91
C ASP A 49 -9.54 -5.91 10.15
N LYS A 50 -9.24 -5.37 11.34
CA LYS A 50 -9.43 -3.96 11.71
C LYS A 50 -8.14 -3.14 11.65
N TYR A 51 -7.04 -3.71 11.17
CA TYR A 51 -5.77 -3.01 11.07
C TYR A 51 -5.88 -1.82 10.12
N TYR A 52 -5.29 -0.70 10.52
CA TYR A 52 -5.33 0.52 9.73
C TYR A 52 -4.27 0.47 8.62
N LEU A 53 -4.69 0.41 7.36
CA LEU A 53 -3.79 0.46 6.19
C LEU A 53 -3.64 1.86 5.58
N GLY A 54 -3.94 2.92 6.32
CA GLY A 54 -4.03 4.27 5.76
C GLY A 54 -5.42 4.57 5.14
N ARG A 55 -5.71 5.84 4.86
CA ARG A 55 -6.80 6.25 3.96
C ARG A 55 -6.33 6.31 2.52
#